data_AF-A0A1G4RSB5-F1
#
_entry.id   AF-A0A1G4RSB5-F1
#
_cell.length_a   1.000
_cell.length_b   1.000
_cell.length_c   1.000
_cell.angle_alpha   90.00
_cell.angle_beta   90.00
_cell.angle_gamma   90.00
#
_symmetry.space_group_name_H-M   'P 1'
#
loop_
_entity.id
_entity.type
_entity.pdbx_description
1 polymer ?
#
loop_
_entity_poly.entity_id
_entity_poly.type
_entity_poly.pdbx_seq_one_letter_code
_entity_poly.pdbx_strand_id
1 'polypeptide(L)'
;MSVNVKSFFKNALFLLVSLMLSVMVGFALISAVYLLPVDSIRTHVEASSSVYDKEGLTRLYIPWLTSTRMDNYTDAIMLSEAAYHGDEPVISQALQSNYIYVTEPSLYSEPGYLNRMLEPSSDGTSAKVSYSRYWHGYLVLLKPILMIFDITGIRVINGLFQIVMLCLVLRELYLCMGTRRLFIPMVITVLAINPLSTALNMQYATIYSIALMGIYVIMHWKLYESINVWRVFLFIGVSVAFFDFLTYPLVSLGVPLIIVLCARNKDSIENIKTVLLSSLFWGIGYAFMWISKWVITDVLLGTNTINDAINQVMIRTVTDAYEETGIESGNIIDVIGYNVEAFRDYLSLGALILSIIVFVGYLVLTKKRFKIEENLLLSLLLIALMPFIWYTVLSNHSAIHFWMTYRNLAVTILSLGAIMVKGISDRETSNPDML
;
A
#
# COMPACT_ATOMS: atom_id res chain seq x y z
N MET A 1 -11.67 36.18 -8.25
CA MET A 1 -12.26 35.13 -7.37
C MET A 1 -11.98 35.53 -5.91
N SER A 2 -12.96 36.06 -5.20
CA SER A 2 -12.82 36.24 -3.74
C SER A 2 -12.87 34.86 -3.09
N VAL A 3 -11.77 34.39 -2.53
CA VAL A 3 -11.77 33.20 -1.67
C VAL A 3 -12.77 33.48 -0.55
N ASN A 4 -13.82 32.65 -0.45
CA ASN A 4 -14.77 32.78 0.65
C ASN A 4 -14.03 32.44 1.95
N VAL A 5 -13.61 33.48 2.65
CA VAL A 5 -12.78 33.42 3.87
C VAL A 5 -13.37 32.44 4.89
N LYS A 6 -14.70 32.38 5.04
CA LYS A 6 -15.37 31.44 5.95
C LYS A 6 -15.19 29.98 5.53
N SER A 7 -15.27 29.69 4.22
CA SER A 7 -15.06 28.34 3.68
C SER A 7 -13.61 27.88 3.86
N PHE A 8 -12.66 28.80 3.64
CA PHE A 8 -11.24 28.55 3.87
C PHE A 8 -10.96 28.18 5.34
N PHE A 9 -11.40 29.00 6.29
CA PHE A 9 -11.21 28.72 7.72
C PHE A 9 -11.87 27.40 8.16
N LYS A 10 -13.06 27.09 7.65
CA LYS A 10 -13.74 25.82 7.95
C LYS A 10 -12.94 24.61 7.48
N ASN A 11 -12.37 24.67 6.27
CA ASN A 11 -11.54 23.58 5.73
C ASN A 11 -10.20 23.46 6.46
N ALA A 12 -9.56 24.57 6.81
CA ALA A 12 -8.32 24.58 7.58
C ALA A 12 -8.53 24.01 8.99
N LEU A 13 -9.61 24.41 9.67
CA LEU A 13 -9.98 23.86 10.98
C LEU A 13 -10.29 22.37 10.89
N PHE A 14 -11.06 21.95 9.88
CA PHE A 14 -11.35 20.54 9.64
C PHE A 14 -10.06 19.73 9.47
N LEU A 15 -9.11 20.23 8.65
CA LEU A 15 -7.83 19.58 8.41
C LEU A 15 -7.05 19.41 9.73
N LEU A 16 -6.87 20.50 10.47
CA LEU A 16 -6.12 20.50 11.73
C LEU A 16 -6.73 19.54 12.75
N VAL A 17 -8.04 19.63 12.98
CA VAL A 17 -8.76 18.78 13.94
C VAL A 17 -8.70 17.31 13.51
N SER A 18 -8.91 17.02 12.23
CA SER A 18 -8.88 15.63 11.72
C SER A 18 -7.50 14.99 11.84
N LEU A 19 -6.44 15.76 11.59
CA LEU A 19 -5.06 15.28 11.73
C LEU A 19 -4.72 15.03 13.20
N MET A 20 -5.03 15.96 14.10
CA MET A 20 -4.79 15.79 15.53
C MET A 20 -5.58 14.61 16.11
N LEU A 21 -6.86 14.47 15.74
CA LEU A 21 -7.68 13.34 16.16
C LEU A 21 -7.14 12.02 15.61
N SER A 22 -6.68 11.98 14.37
CA SER A 22 -6.06 10.77 13.78
C SER A 22 -4.85 10.31 14.60
N VAL A 23 -3.98 11.25 15.00
CA VAL A 23 -2.80 10.95 15.82
C VAL A 23 -3.21 10.46 17.21
N MET A 24 -4.15 11.15 17.86
CA MET A 24 -4.64 10.76 19.19
C MET A 24 -5.27 9.37 19.18
N VAL A 25 -6.11 9.09 18.17
CA VAL A 25 -6.76 7.78 18.01
C VAL A 25 -5.72 6.71 17.70
N GLY A 26 -4.79 6.95 16.77
CA GLY A 26 -3.73 6.00 16.44
C GLY A 26 -2.85 5.66 17.64
N PHE A 27 -2.43 6.69 18.39
CA PHE A 27 -1.64 6.52 19.62
C PHE A 27 -2.41 5.76 20.71
N ALA A 28 -3.70 6.07 20.91
CA ALA A 28 -4.54 5.36 21.87
C ALA A 28 -4.74 3.89 21.49
N LEU A 29 -4.97 3.60 20.21
CA LEU A 29 -5.14 2.23 19.71
C LEU A 29 -3.87 1.40 19.88
N ILE A 30 -2.70 1.97 19.53
CA ILE A 30 -1.42 1.27 19.73
C ILE A 30 -1.17 1.04 21.21
N SER A 31 -1.36 2.06 22.05
CA SER A 31 -1.20 1.90 23.50
C SER A 31 -2.13 0.82 24.06
N ALA A 32 -3.37 0.75 23.57
CA ALA A 32 -4.35 -0.25 24.01
C ALA A 32 -3.94 -1.69 23.67
N VAL A 33 -3.33 -1.94 22.50
CA VAL A 33 -2.91 -3.31 22.16
C VAL A 33 -1.69 -3.80 22.94
N TYR A 34 -0.90 -2.91 23.52
CA TYR A 34 0.15 -3.28 24.48
C TYR A 34 -0.38 -3.61 25.88
N LEU A 35 -1.68 -3.44 26.14
CA LEU A 35 -2.34 -3.94 27.36
C LEU A 35 -2.85 -5.38 27.22
N LEU A 36 -2.79 -5.96 26.02
CA LEU A 36 -3.25 -7.33 25.77
C LEU A 36 -2.28 -8.36 26.37
N PRO A 37 -2.77 -9.51 26.86
CA PRO A 37 -1.92 -10.55 27.42
C PRO A 37 -1.03 -11.16 26.32
N VAL A 38 0.28 -11.14 26.53
CA VAL A 38 1.26 -11.55 25.52
C VAL A 38 1.46 -13.07 25.44
N ASP A 39 1.15 -13.81 26.51
CA ASP A 39 1.46 -15.26 26.59
C ASP A 39 0.79 -16.03 25.45
N SER A 40 -0.49 -15.76 25.21
CA SER A 40 -1.24 -16.38 24.11
C SER A 40 -0.69 -15.99 22.74
N ILE A 41 -0.26 -14.73 22.58
CA ILE A 41 0.38 -14.26 21.34
C ILE A 41 1.68 -15.01 21.09
N ARG A 42 2.54 -15.13 22.11
CA ARG A 42 3.81 -15.87 22.05
C ARG A 42 3.60 -17.33 21.66
N THR A 43 2.64 -18.02 22.27
CA THR A 43 2.31 -19.42 21.92
C THR A 43 1.96 -19.57 20.43
N HIS A 44 1.18 -18.65 19.85
CA HIS A 44 0.81 -18.71 18.44
C HIS A 44 1.96 -18.30 17.51
N VAL A 45 2.86 -17.41 17.94
CA VAL A 45 4.09 -17.10 17.22
C VAL A 45 5.06 -18.29 17.23
N GLU A 46 5.22 -18.98 18.36
CA GLU A 46 6.01 -20.22 18.45
C GLU A 46 5.45 -21.32 17.53
N ALA A 47 4.14 -21.53 17.53
CA ALA A 47 3.47 -22.48 16.64
C ALA A 47 3.73 -22.15 15.15
N SER A 48 3.86 -20.85 14.84
CA SER A 48 4.16 -20.37 13.49
C SER A 48 5.58 -20.72 13.04
N SER A 49 6.53 -21.01 13.94
CA SER A 49 7.93 -21.31 13.58
C SER A 49 8.03 -22.45 12.57
N SER A 50 7.21 -23.49 12.70
CA SER A 50 7.21 -24.63 11.78
C SER A 50 6.86 -24.28 10.32
N VAL A 51 6.10 -23.20 10.11
CA VAL A 51 5.79 -22.65 8.79
C VAL A 51 7.01 -21.92 8.26
N TYR A 52 7.63 -21.06 9.07
CA TYR A 52 8.81 -20.30 8.70
C TYR A 52 10.03 -21.18 8.43
N ASP A 53 10.20 -22.28 9.17
CA ASP A 53 11.29 -23.24 8.96
C ASP A 53 11.17 -23.95 7.59
N LYS A 54 9.94 -24.18 7.12
CA LYS A 54 9.67 -24.77 5.81
C LYS A 54 9.73 -23.76 4.67
N GLU A 55 9.27 -22.54 4.94
CA GLU A 55 9.16 -21.50 3.93
C GLU A 55 10.43 -20.69 3.78
N GLY A 56 11.26 -20.55 4.81
CA GLY A 56 12.35 -19.58 4.84
C GLY A 56 11.87 -18.13 4.82
N LEU A 57 12.82 -17.19 4.81
CA LEU A 57 12.55 -15.75 4.92
C LEU A 57 12.21 -15.07 3.59
N THR A 58 12.71 -15.60 2.47
CA THR A 58 12.61 -14.97 1.14
C THR A 58 12.19 -15.96 0.04
N ARG A 59 11.23 -16.85 0.33
CA ARG A 59 10.82 -17.89 -0.61
C ARG A 59 10.03 -17.34 -1.80
N LEU A 60 10.34 -17.91 -2.96
CA LEU A 60 9.54 -17.83 -4.17
C LEU A 60 8.62 -19.06 -4.21
N TYR A 61 7.31 -18.87 -4.18
CA TYR A 61 6.39 -20.01 -4.36
C TYR A 61 6.31 -20.46 -5.82
N ILE A 62 6.79 -19.64 -6.77
CA ILE A 62 7.16 -20.05 -8.13
C ILE A 62 8.64 -19.67 -8.36
N PRO A 63 9.59 -20.65 -8.37
CA PRO A 63 11.03 -20.38 -8.25
C PRO A 63 11.66 -19.41 -9.25
N TRP A 64 11.05 -19.19 -10.42
CA TRP A 64 11.58 -18.32 -11.47
C TRP A 64 10.78 -17.02 -11.65
N LEU A 65 9.83 -16.72 -10.76
CA LEU A 65 8.99 -15.52 -10.84
C LEU A 65 9.21 -14.63 -9.62
N THR A 66 9.97 -13.55 -9.78
CA THR A 66 10.33 -12.60 -8.71
C THR A 66 9.13 -11.95 -8.02
N SER A 67 8.04 -11.68 -8.74
CA SER A 67 6.75 -11.19 -8.22
C SER A 67 6.07 -12.15 -7.22
N THR A 68 6.50 -13.41 -7.18
CA THR A 68 6.02 -14.44 -6.23
C THR A 68 6.88 -14.51 -4.96
N ARG A 69 7.84 -13.60 -4.80
CA ARG A 69 8.66 -13.52 -3.60
C ARG A 69 7.80 -13.16 -2.41
N MET A 70 7.76 -14.07 -1.44
CA MET A 70 7.24 -13.82 -0.12
C MET A 70 8.27 -13.06 0.71
N ASP A 71 7.78 -12.17 1.56
CA ASP A 71 8.61 -11.41 2.50
C ASP A 71 8.32 -11.82 3.93
N ASN A 72 8.68 -13.08 4.21
CA ASN A 72 8.59 -13.65 5.54
C ASN A 72 9.58 -12.97 6.51
N TYR A 73 10.64 -12.33 6.00
CA TYR A 73 11.53 -11.53 6.85
C TYR A 73 10.78 -10.40 7.56
N THR A 74 10.06 -9.55 6.82
CA THR A 74 9.32 -8.45 7.45
C THR A 74 8.14 -8.97 8.27
N ASP A 75 7.44 -10.02 7.81
CA ASP A 75 6.37 -10.62 8.61
C ASP A 75 6.92 -11.19 9.94
N ALA A 76 8.14 -11.76 9.97
CA ALA A 76 8.77 -12.22 11.21
C ALA A 76 9.06 -11.05 12.18
N ILE A 77 9.46 -9.88 11.67
CA ILE A 77 9.58 -8.66 12.47
C ILE A 77 8.21 -8.27 13.05
N MET A 78 7.14 -8.29 12.23
CA MET A 78 5.78 -7.99 12.70
C MET A 78 5.31 -8.94 13.80
N LEU A 79 5.62 -10.24 13.67
CA LEU A 79 5.31 -11.26 14.68
C LEU A 79 6.14 -11.08 15.95
N SER A 80 7.43 -10.79 15.83
CA SER A 80 8.31 -10.51 16.97
C SER A 80 7.86 -9.27 17.73
N GLU A 81 7.50 -8.19 17.04
CA GLU A 81 6.97 -6.97 17.67
C GLU A 81 5.63 -7.22 18.37
N ALA A 82 4.78 -8.06 17.78
CA ALA A 82 3.52 -8.48 18.41
C ALA A 82 3.76 -9.34 19.67
N ALA A 83 4.74 -10.25 19.64
CA ALA A 83 5.11 -11.11 20.76
C ALA A 83 6.03 -10.43 21.80
N TYR A 84 6.52 -9.23 21.50
CA TYR A 84 7.42 -8.50 22.39
C TYR A 84 6.70 -8.11 23.68
N HIS A 85 7.37 -8.37 24.80
CA HIS A 85 6.97 -7.95 26.12
C HIS A 85 8.22 -7.57 26.90
N GLY A 86 8.29 -6.32 27.33
CA GLY A 86 9.38 -5.79 28.15
C GLY A 86 8.85 -5.14 29.42
N ASP A 87 9.77 -4.84 30.34
CA ASP A 87 9.46 -4.20 31.62
C ASP A 87 9.17 -2.68 31.47
N GLU A 88 9.33 -2.13 30.27
CA GLU A 88 9.08 -0.72 30.03
C GLU A 88 7.58 -0.38 30.18
N PRO A 89 7.24 0.85 30.58
CA PRO A 89 5.86 1.31 30.59
C PRO A 89 5.18 1.15 29.23
N VAL A 90 3.87 0.88 29.23
CA VAL A 90 3.05 0.66 28.03
C VAL A 90 3.23 1.76 26.97
N ILE A 91 3.32 3.02 27.41
CA ILE A 91 3.55 4.17 26.51
C ILE A 91 4.91 4.06 25.81
N SER A 92 5.95 3.65 26.54
CA SER A 92 7.28 3.43 25.97
C SER A 92 7.27 2.28 24.98
N GLN A 93 6.57 1.18 25.28
CA GLN A 93 6.42 0.06 24.34
C GLN A 93 5.72 0.50 23.04
N ALA A 94 4.62 1.24 23.16
CA ALA A 94 3.85 1.79 22.05
C ALA A 94 4.64 2.73 21.14
N LEU A 95 5.58 3.49 21.71
CA LEU A 95 6.37 4.46 20.96
C LEU A 95 7.67 3.87 20.42
N GLN A 96 8.33 2.99 21.17
CA GLN A 96 9.57 2.36 20.73
C GLN A 96 9.35 1.22 19.73
N SER A 97 8.22 0.50 19.81
CA SER A 97 7.94 -0.61 18.90
C SER A 97 9.12 -1.60 18.87
N ASN A 98 9.49 -2.07 20.06
CA ASN A 98 10.62 -2.97 20.23
C ASN A 98 10.30 -4.36 19.68
N TYR A 99 11.31 -5.01 19.12
CA TYR A 99 11.27 -6.41 18.71
C TYR A 99 12.64 -7.05 18.95
N ILE A 100 12.73 -8.38 18.87
CA ILE A 100 14.00 -9.09 19.01
C ILE A 100 14.55 -9.39 17.61
N TYR A 101 15.76 -8.92 17.35
CA TYR A 101 16.44 -9.09 16.08
C TYR A 101 17.54 -10.14 16.19
N VAL A 102 17.59 -11.06 15.22
CA VAL A 102 18.70 -12.01 15.08
C VAL A 102 19.88 -11.29 14.46
N THR A 103 20.96 -11.14 15.22
CA THR A 103 22.13 -10.32 14.84
C THR A 103 23.11 -11.06 13.93
N GLU A 104 23.07 -12.39 13.92
CA GLU A 104 24.00 -13.25 13.20
C GLU A 104 23.37 -13.73 11.87
N PRO A 105 23.86 -13.27 10.70
CA PRO A 105 23.27 -13.59 9.40
C PRO A 105 23.29 -15.08 9.06
N SER A 106 24.27 -15.83 9.57
CA SER A 106 24.34 -17.28 9.34
C SER A 106 23.13 -18.04 9.93
N LEU A 107 22.41 -17.44 10.88
CA LEU A 107 21.21 -18.03 11.49
C LEU A 107 19.92 -17.81 10.67
N TYR A 108 19.97 -17.03 9.58
CA TYR A 108 18.76 -16.66 8.81
C TYR A 108 18.20 -17.85 8.01
N SER A 109 19.05 -18.82 7.69
CA SER A 109 18.66 -20.07 7.02
C SER A 109 18.44 -21.23 7.99
N GLU A 110 18.71 -21.04 9.27
CA GLU A 110 18.64 -22.11 10.27
C GLU A 110 17.22 -22.26 10.84
N PRO A 111 16.73 -23.51 11.03
CA PRO A 111 15.46 -23.75 11.70
C PRO A 111 15.39 -23.05 13.07
N GLY A 112 14.19 -22.60 13.45
CA GLY A 112 13.93 -21.87 14.68
C GLY A 112 14.23 -20.37 14.59
N TYR A 113 14.38 -19.79 13.39
CA TYR A 113 14.62 -18.35 13.23
C TYR A 113 13.59 -17.50 13.99
N LEU A 114 12.30 -17.81 13.81
CA LEU A 114 11.23 -17.07 14.49
C LEU A 114 11.29 -17.20 16.02
N ASN A 115 11.65 -18.39 16.53
CA ASN A 115 11.81 -18.61 17.98
C ASN A 115 12.97 -17.79 18.56
N ARG A 116 14.07 -17.61 17.82
CA ARG A 116 15.18 -16.73 18.23
C ARG A 116 14.74 -15.26 18.33
N MET A 117 13.66 -14.87 17.66
CA MET A 117 13.08 -13.53 17.73
C MET A 117 12.04 -13.35 18.87
N LEU A 118 11.94 -14.28 19.82
CA LEU A 118 11.02 -14.14 20.96
C LEU A 118 11.69 -13.57 22.21
N GLU A 119 12.97 -13.88 22.41
CA GLU A 119 13.73 -13.49 23.60
C GLU A 119 15.19 -13.16 23.21
N PRO A 120 15.82 -12.16 23.85
CA PRO A 120 17.24 -11.91 23.70
C PRO A 120 18.08 -13.13 24.12
N SER A 121 19.15 -13.41 23.39
CA SER A 121 20.05 -14.51 23.72
C SER A 121 21.23 -14.03 24.58
N SER A 122 21.71 -14.89 25.48
CA SER A 122 22.86 -14.59 26.34
C SER A 122 24.18 -14.51 25.57
N ASP A 123 24.26 -15.16 24.41
CA ASP A 123 25.43 -15.17 23.52
C ASP A 123 25.44 -13.99 22.53
N GLY A 124 24.42 -13.11 22.57
CA GLY A 124 24.32 -11.92 21.72
C GLY A 124 23.87 -12.18 20.29
N THR A 125 23.54 -13.42 19.92
CA THR A 125 22.99 -13.78 18.59
C THR A 125 21.56 -13.29 18.36
N SER A 126 20.87 -12.83 19.41
CA SER A 126 19.56 -12.19 19.32
C SER A 126 19.44 -11.05 20.35
N ALA A 127 19.04 -9.86 19.91
CA ALA A 127 19.06 -8.66 20.73
C ALA A 127 17.80 -7.80 20.54
N LYS A 128 17.40 -7.10 21.61
CA LYS A 128 16.33 -6.10 21.55
C LYS A 128 16.75 -4.92 20.69
N VAL A 129 15.91 -4.56 19.74
CA VAL A 129 16.05 -3.35 18.92
C VAL A 129 14.76 -2.54 18.93
N SER A 130 14.89 -1.22 18.78
CA SER A 130 13.76 -0.29 18.72
C SER A 130 13.45 0.09 17.29
N TYR A 131 12.16 0.06 16.92
CA TYR A 131 11.69 0.49 15.61
C TYR A 131 10.74 1.70 15.69
N SER A 132 11.13 2.71 16.47
CA SER A 132 10.34 3.91 16.77
C SER A 132 10.00 4.80 15.56
N ARG A 133 10.62 4.56 14.40
CA ARG A 133 10.38 5.36 13.18
C ARG A 133 8.99 5.18 12.59
N TYR A 134 8.32 4.06 12.88
CA TYR A 134 6.98 3.75 12.37
C TYR A 134 5.96 3.63 13.51
N TRP A 135 4.69 3.79 13.14
CA TRP A 135 3.59 3.60 14.07
C TRP A 135 3.25 2.14 14.33
N HIS A 136 3.53 1.26 13.35
CA HIS A 136 3.18 -0.16 13.41
C HIS A 136 1.69 -0.39 13.67
N GLY A 137 0.86 0.42 13.02
CA GLY A 137 -0.60 0.40 13.09
C GLY A 137 -1.21 -0.98 12.88
N TYR A 138 -0.54 -1.84 12.12
CA TYR A 138 -0.97 -3.22 11.87
C TYR A 138 -1.11 -4.03 13.16
N LEU A 139 -0.40 -3.69 14.25
CA LEU A 139 -0.51 -4.33 15.56
C LEU A 139 -1.92 -4.22 16.15
N VAL A 140 -2.66 -3.16 15.80
CA VAL A 140 -4.06 -2.96 16.22
C VAL A 140 -4.94 -4.14 15.77
N LEU A 141 -4.61 -4.76 14.63
CA LEU A 141 -5.30 -5.94 14.11
C LEU A 141 -4.54 -7.23 14.45
N LEU A 142 -3.21 -7.21 14.33
CA LEU A 142 -2.39 -8.39 14.44
C LEU A 142 -2.39 -8.99 15.86
N LYS A 143 -2.22 -8.17 16.91
CA LYS A 143 -2.17 -8.68 18.30
C LYS A 143 -3.48 -9.39 18.70
N PRO A 144 -4.68 -8.80 18.50
CA PRO A 144 -5.93 -9.51 18.80
C PRO A 144 -6.12 -10.81 18.02
N ILE A 145 -5.72 -10.85 16.75
CA ILE A 145 -5.86 -12.07 15.93
C ILE A 145 -4.88 -13.15 16.40
N LEU A 146 -3.64 -12.78 16.76
CA LEU A 146 -2.63 -13.69 17.31
C LEU A 146 -2.99 -14.28 18.67
N MET A 147 -3.95 -13.71 19.40
CA MET A 147 -4.47 -14.35 20.62
C MET A 147 -5.28 -15.63 20.32
N ILE A 148 -5.68 -15.84 19.06
CA ILE A 148 -6.60 -16.92 18.66
C ILE A 148 -6.03 -17.78 17.53
N PHE A 149 -5.20 -17.20 16.66
CA PHE A 149 -4.70 -17.85 15.45
C PHE A 149 -3.19 -17.69 15.30
N ASP A 150 -2.56 -18.71 14.71
CA ASP A 150 -1.18 -18.64 14.24
C ASP A 150 -1.09 -17.94 12.86
N ILE A 151 0.11 -17.90 12.27
CA ILE A 151 0.32 -17.28 10.95
C ILE A 151 -0.54 -17.92 9.84
N THR A 152 -0.85 -19.22 9.94
CA THR A 152 -1.68 -19.92 8.96
C THR A 152 -3.10 -19.38 9.01
N GLY A 153 -3.68 -19.29 10.22
CA GLY A 153 -5.00 -18.69 10.41
C GLY A 153 -5.05 -17.23 9.98
N ILE A 154 -4.02 -16.44 10.29
CA ILE A 154 -3.92 -15.04 9.87
C ILE A 154 -3.92 -14.90 8.34
N ARG A 155 -3.14 -15.71 7.62
CA ARG A 155 -3.11 -15.71 6.16
C ARG A 155 -4.46 -16.07 5.54
N VAL A 156 -5.21 -17.00 6.16
CA VAL A 156 -6.58 -17.34 5.73
C VAL A 156 -7.52 -16.16 5.94
N ILE A 157 -7.51 -15.54 7.13
CA ILE A 157 -8.35 -14.37 7.44
C ILE A 157 -8.06 -13.23 6.46
N ASN A 158 -6.78 -12.98 6.21
CA ASN A 158 -6.32 -11.96 5.28
C ASN A 158 -6.82 -12.24 3.84
N GLY A 159 -6.65 -13.46 3.34
CA GLY A 159 -7.17 -13.86 2.03
C GLY A 159 -8.70 -13.71 1.90
N LEU A 160 -9.45 -14.13 2.93
CA LEU A 160 -10.91 -13.97 2.97
C LEU A 160 -11.33 -12.50 2.96
N PHE A 161 -10.67 -11.67 3.77
CA PHE A 161 -10.94 -10.24 3.81
C PHE A 161 -10.70 -9.59 2.44
N GLN A 162 -9.59 -9.92 1.77
CA GLN A 162 -9.28 -9.42 0.43
C GLN A 162 -10.36 -9.81 -0.60
N ILE A 163 -10.81 -11.06 -0.58
CA ILE A 163 -11.88 -11.53 -1.48
C ILE A 163 -13.19 -10.77 -1.22
N VAL A 164 -13.61 -10.66 0.05
CA VAL A 164 -14.85 -9.95 0.41
C VAL A 164 -14.78 -8.48 -0.04
N MET A 165 -13.67 -7.80 0.25
CA MET A 165 -13.48 -6.40 -0.15
C MET A 165 -13.46 -6.23 -1.66
N LEU A 166 -12.81 -7.15 -2.39
CA LEU A 166 -12.80 -7.13 -3.84
C LEU A 166 -14.21 -7.30 -4.41
N CYS A 167 -14.99 -8.26 -3.89
CA CYS A 167 -16.38 -8.46 -4.29
C CYS A 167 -17.24 -7.21 -4.04
N LEU A 168 -17.07 -6.54 -2.90
CA LEU A 168 -17.77 -5.29 -2.59
C LEU A 168 -17.41 -4.18 -3.58
N VAL A 169 -16.12 -3.99 -3.88
CA VAL A 169 -15.66 -3.01 -4.87
C VAL A 169 -16.20 -3.32 -6.27
N LEU A 170 -16.08 -4.57 -6.73
CA LEU A 170 -16.58 -4.98 -8.05
C LEU A 170 -18.09 -4.79 -8.17
N ARG A 171 -18.86 -5.04 -7.10
CA ARG A 171 -20.29 -4.73 -7.04
C ARG A 171 -20.53 -3.23 -7.22
N GLU A 172 -19.85 -2.37 -6.47
CA GLU A 172 -20.03 -0.92 -6.58
C GLU A 172 -19.63 -0.38 -7.97
N LEU A 173 -18.56 -0.91 -8.57
CA LEU A 173 -18.16 -0.56 -9.94
C LEU A 173 -19.22 -0.96 -10.97
N TYR A 174 -19.87 -2.12 -10.80
CA TYR A 174 -20.93 -2.60 -11.68
C TYR A 174 -22.21 -1.76 -11.58
N LEU A 175 -22.56 -1.34 -10.36
CA LEU A 175 -23.78 -0.56 -10.09
C LEU A 175 -23.67 0.89 -10.58
N CYS A 176 -22.46 1.46 -10.67
CA CYS A 176 -22.26 2.80 -11.21
C CYS A 176 -21.97 2.76 -12.73
N MET A 177 -22.88 3.32 -13.54
CA MET A 177 -22.76 3.33 -15.01
C MET A 177 -21.43 3.94 -15.50
N GLY A 178 -20.94 4.98 -14.82
CA GLY A 178 -19.67 5.64 -15.14
C GLY A 178 -18.47 4.71 -15.02
N THR A 179 -18.50 3.76 -14.09
CA THR A 179 -17.38 2.86 -13.78
C THR A 179 -17.56 1.42 -14.26
N ARG A 180 -18.74 1.04 -14.77
CA ARG A 180 -19.04 -0.35 -15.13
C ARG A 180 -18.02 -0.98 -16.08
N ARG A 181 -17.48 -0.19 -17.01
CA ARG A 181 -16.46 -0.64 -17.96
C ARG A 181 -15.07 -0.85 -17.32
N LEU A 182 -14.84 -0.35 -16.12
CA LEU A 182 -13.60 -0.58 -15.35
C LEU A 182 -13.55 -1.95 -14.67
N PHE A 183 -14.61 -2.74 -14.71
CA PHE A 183 -14.62 -4.06 -14.07
C PHE A 183 -13.43 -4.92 -14.48
N ILE A 184 -13.20 -5.07 -15.80
CA ILE A 184 -12.08 -5.87 -16.32
C ILE A 184 -10.72 -5.22 -16.00
N PRO A 185 -10.48 -3.92 -16.28
CA PRO A 185 -9.27 -3.23 -15.85
C PRO A 185 -8.96 -3.39 -14.36
N MET A 186 -9.97 -3.35 -13.49
CA MET A 186 -9.81 -3.53 -12.04
C MET A 186 -9.35 -4.95 -11.70
N VAL A 187 -9.94 -5.99 -12.31
CA VAL A 187 -9.51 -7.39 -12.10
C VAL A 187 -8.05 -7.57 -12.52
N ILE A 188 -7.65 -7.03 -13.68
CA ILE A 188 -6.26 -7.10 -14.16
C ILE A 188 -5.32 -6.36 -13.21
N THR A 189 -5.73 -5.20 -12.71
CA THR A 189 -4.97 -4.41 -11.73
C THR A 189 -4.75 -5.19 -10.45
N VAL A 190 -5.77 -5.90 -9.96
CA VAL A 190 -5.65 -6.77 -8.79
C VAL A 190 -4.68 -7.91 -9.06
N LEU A 191 -4.77 -8.57 -10.22
CA LEU A 191 -3.83 -9.63 -10.60
C LEU A 191 -2.39 -9.12 -10.70
N ALA A 192 -2.17 -7.91 -11.21
CA ALA A 192 -0.88 -7.25 -11.27
C ALA A 192 -0.27 -6.97 -9.89
N ILE A 193 -1.10 -6.74 -8.86
CA ILE A 193 -0.65 -6.61 -7.46
C ILE A 193 -0.24 -7.97 -6.87
N ASN A 194 -0.64 -9.07 -7.52
CA ASN A 194 -0.47 -10.44 -7.07
C ASN A 194 -1.20 -10.72 -5.74
N PRO A 195 -2.52 -10.97 -5.79
CA PRO A 195 -3.36 -11.09 -4.60
C PRO A 195 -3.02 -12.34 -3.77
N LEU A 196 -2.34 -13.33 -4.35
CA LEU A 196 -1.87 -14.50 -3.61
C LEU A 196 -0.72 -14.12 -2.67
N SER A 197 0.28 -13.39 -3.17
CA SER A 197 1.34 -12.85 -2.30
C SER A 197 0.78 -11.92 -1.24
N THR A 198 -0.21 -11.08 -1.55
CA THR A 198 -0.82 -10.20 -0.54
C THR A 198 -1.63 -10.97 0.50
N ALA A 199 -2.18 -12.14 0.17
CA ALA A 199 -2.87 -13.00 1.15
C ALA A 199 -1.87 -13.71 2.07
N LEU A 200 -0.73 -14.14 1.53
CA LEU A 200 0.30 -14.89 2.25
C LEU A 200 1.24 -14.00 3.08
N ASN A 201 1.41 -12.71 2.73
CA ASN A 201 2.22 -11.79 3.52
C ASN A 201 1.40 -10.64 4.10
N MET A 202 1.50 -10.46 5.41
CA MET A 202 0.75 -9.43 6.13
C MET A 202 1.21 -8.03 5.71
N GLN A 203 2.51 -7.86 5.48
CA GLN A 203 3.03 -6.56 5.12
C GLN A 203 2.46 -6.03 3.80
N TYR A 204 2.28 -6.89 2.80
CA TYR A 204 1.69 -6.49 1.52
C TYR A 204 0.16 -6.26 1.64
N ALA A 205 -0.52 -6.99 2.51
CA ALA A 205 -1.97 -6.91 2.65
C ALA A 205 -2.47 -5.50 3.03
N THR A 206 -1.66 -4.73 3.75
CA THR A 206 -2.04 -3.42 4.31
C THR A 206 -2.48 -2.44 3.21
N ILE A 207 -1.62 -2.17 2.22
CA ILE A 207 -1.91 -1.24 1.12
C ILE A 207 -3.06 -1.74 0.25
N TYR A 208 -3.09 -3.05 -0.03
CA TYR A 208 -4.17 -3.66 -0.80
C TYR A 208 -5.53 -3.41 -0.13
N SER A 209 -5.60 -3.66 1.18
CA SER A 209 -6.79 -3.47 2.00
C SER A 209 -7.22 -2.00 2.06
N ILE A 210 -6.28 -1.09 2.31
CA ILE A 210 -6.54 0.36 2.34
C ILE A 210 -7.07 0.86 1.00
N ALA A 211 -6.49 0.42 -0.12
CA ALA A 211 -6.93 0.81 -1.45
C ALA A 211 -8.38 0.35 -1.72
N LEU A 212 -8.70 -0.92 -1.46
CA LEU A 212 -10.05 -1.44 -1.68
C LEU A 212 -11.09 -0.81 -0.75
N MET A 213 -10.77 -0.63 0.53
CA MET A 213 -11.64 0.07 1.48
C MET A 213 -11.88 1.52 1.04
N GLY A 214 -10.83 2.22 0.61
CA GLY A 214 -10.94 3.59 0.07
C GLY A 214 -11.88 3.66 -1.14
N ILE A 215 -11.75 2.73 -2.09
CA ILE A 215 -12.66 2.65 -3.25
C ILE A 215 -14.09 2.38 -2.80
N TYR A 216 -14.29 1.40 -1.92
CA TYR A 216 -15.62 1.05 -1.41
C TYR A 216 -16.28 2.24 -0.73
N VAL A 217 -15.59 2.92 0.18
CA VAL A 217 -16.04 4.16 0.86
C VAL A 217 -16.44 5.22 -0.16
N ILE A 218 -15.58 5.49 -1.15
CA ILE A 218 -15.82 6.52 -2.17
C ILE A 218 -17.07 6.20 -2.98
N MET A 219 -17.23 4.95 -3.41
CA MET A 219 -18.31 4.55 -4.30
C MET A 219 -19.64 4.40 -3.56
N HIS A 220 -19.62 3.72 -2.41
CA HIS A 220 -20.82 3.41 -1.63
C HIS A 220 -21.55 4.68 -1.17
N TRP A 221 -20.79 5.68 -0.69
CA TRP A 221 -21.34 6.98 -0.28
C TRP A 221 -21.30 8.04 -1.39
N LYS A 222 -20.99 7.65 -2.63
CA LYS A 222 -20.92 8.53 -3.80
C LYS A 222 -20.06 9.79 -3.60
N LEU A 223 -19.00 9.66 -2.80
CA LEU A 223 -18.09 10.77 -2.48
C LEU A 223 -17.33 11.27 -3.71
N TYR A 224 -17.31 10.49 -4.80
CA TYR A 224 -16.76 10.90 -6.10
C TYR A 224 -17.46 12.12 -6.72
N GLU A 225 -18.71 12.43 -6.31
CA GLU A 225 -19.43 13.64 -6.74
C GLU A 225 -19.08 14.87 -5.90
N SER A 226 -18.49 14.67 -4.71
CA SER A 226 -18.18 15.74 -3.76
C SER A 226 -16.99 16.56 -4.20
N ILE A 227 -17.12 17.89 -4.11
CA ILE A 227 -15.97 18.82 -4.24
C ILE A 227 -14.91 18.61 -3.17
N ASN A 228 -15.26 17.91 -2.07
CA ASN A 228 -14.37 17.64 -0.95
C ASN A 228 -13.86 16.19 -0.92
N VAL A 229 -13.86 15.49 -2.06
CA VAL A 229 -13.33 14.10 -2.16
C VAL A 229 -11.89 13.98 -1.66
N TRP A 230 -11.09 15.06 -1.74
CA TRP A 230 -9.74 15.15 -1.18
C TRP A 230 -9.66 14.81 0.32
N ARG A 231 -10.75 14.97 1.08
CA ARG A 231 -10.81 14.58 2.50
C ARG A 231 -10.69 13.09 2.69
N VAL A 232 -11.22 12.29 1.77
CA VAL A 232 -11.05 10.83 1.82
C VAL A 232 -9.58 10.48 1.60
N PHE A 233 -8.94 11.12 0.62
CA PHE A 233 -7.53 10.92 0.34
C PHE A 233 -6.61 11.33 1.49
N LEU A 234 -6.97 12.37 2.25
CA LEU A 234 -6.30 12.71 3.51
C LEU A 234 -6.25 11.50 4.48
N PHE A 235 -7.41 10.89 4.74
CA PHE A 235 -7.50 9.75 5.66
C PHE A 235 -6.90 8.46 5.08
N ILE A 236 -6.92 8.28 3.76
CA ILE A 236 -6.15 7.22 3.11
C ILE A 236 -4.66 7.43 3.39
N GLY A 237 -4.13 8.64 3.19
CA GLY A 237 -2.72 8.95 3.48
C GLY A 237 -2.34 8.71 4.94
N VAL A 238 -3.18 9.14 5.89
CA VAL A 238 -3.03 8.85 7.32
C VAL A 238 -2.97 7.33 7.56
N SER A 239 -3.90 6.58 6.96
CA SER A 239 -3.98 5.13 7.14
C SER A 239 -2.74 4.44 6.61
N VAL A 240 -2.25 4.84 5.44
CA VAL A 240 -1.01 4.29 4.87
C VAL A 240 0.16 4.52 5.82
N ALA A 241 0.39 5.75 6.27
CA ALA A 241 1.51 6.06 7.18
C ALA A 241 1.38 5.40 8.56
N PHE A 242 0.16 5.07 8.99
CA PHE A 242 -0.07 4.36 10.24
C PHE A 242 0.21 2.86 10.10
N PHE A 243 -0.27 2.20 9.04
CA PHE A 243 -0.27 0.74 8.90
C PHE A 243 0.91 0.16 8.12
N ASP A 244 1.52 0.89 7.19
CA ASP A 244 2.46 0.35 6.18
C ASP A 244 3.94 0.68 6.46
N PHE A 245 4.85 -0.22 6.08
CA PHE A 245 6.31 -0.04 6.16
C PHE A 245 6.93 0.77 5.02
N LEU A 246 6.15 1.43 4.16
CA LEU A 246 6.57 1.96 2.85
C LEU A 246 6.75 0.82 1.83
N THR A 247 5.70 0.05 1.53
CA THR A 247 5.78 -1.04 0.54
C THR A 247 5.52 -0.58 -0.89
N TYR A 248 4.26 -0.32 -1.23
CA TYR A 248 3.81 0.16 -2.53
C TYR A 248 2.67 1.18 -2.38
N PRO A 249 2.87 2.24 -1.57
CA PRO A 249 1.78 3.07 -1.06
C PRO A 249 1.01 3.82 -2.16
N LEU A 250 1.58 4.02 -3.35
CA LEU A 250 0.89 4.72 -4.44
C LEU A 250 -0.37 4.01 -4.92
N VAL A 251 -0.48 2.69 -4.74
CA VAL A 251 -1.71 1.95 -5.07
C VAL A 251 -2.90 2.50 -4.28
N SER A 252 -2.70 2.90 -3.02
CA SER A 252 -3.74 3.51 -2.19
C SER A 252 -4.22 4.88 -2.68
N LEU A 253 -3.40 5.58 -3.48
CA LEU A 253 -3.73 6.89 -4.04
C LEU A 253 -4.24 6.77 -5.48
N GLY A 254 -3.43 6.20 -6.36
CA GLY A 254 -3.68 6.18 -7.79
C GLY A 254 -4.92 5.38 -8.17
N VAL A 255 -5.10 4.19 -7.58
CA VAL A 255 -6.24 3.32 -7.90
C VAL A 255 -7.57 3.99 -7.53
N PRO A 256 -7.81 4.46 -6.28
CA PRO A 256 -9.06 5.15 -5.97
C PRO A 256 -9.27 6.44 -6.77
N LEU A 257 -8.19 7.17 -7.10
CA LEU A 257 -8.28 8.41 -7.87
C LEU A 257 -8.76 8.16 -9.31
N ILE A 258 -8.29 7.08 -9.96
CA ILE A 258 -8.78 6.67 -11.28
C ILE A 258 -10.29 6.34 -11.22
N ILE A 259 -10.73 5.66 -10.16
CA ILE A 259 -12.16 5.35 -9.95
C ILE A 259 -12.96 6.65 -9.82
N VAL A 260 -12.52 7.61 -9.00
CA VAL A 260 -13.20 8.92 -8.86
C VAL A 260 -13.34 9.63 -10.19
N LEU A 261 -12.27 9.73 -10.97
CA LEU A 261 -12.29 10.40 -12.27
C LEU A 261 -13.24 9.73 -13.25
N CYS A 262 -13.28 8.39 -13.26
CA CYS A 262 -14.14 7.63 -14.16
C CYS A 262 -15.61 7.59 -13.72
N ALA A 263 -15.90 7.72 -12.42
CA ALA A 263 -17.25 7.69 -11.86
C ALA A 263 -18.02 8.99 -12.11
N ARG A 264 -17.33 10.09 -12.41
CA ARG A 264 -17.91 11.42 -12.57
C ARG A 264 -17.79 11.93 -14.01
N ASN A 265 -18.60 12.92 -14.34
CA ASN A 265 -18.51 13.65 -15.60
C ASN A 265 -18.12 15.11 -15.32
N LYS A 266 -16.84 15.43 -15.46
CA LYS A 266 -16.25 16.76 -15.24
C LYS A 266 -15.28 17.09 -16.37
N ASP A 267 -15.05 18.38 -16.61
CA ASP A 267 -14.07 18.85 -17.57
C ASP A 267 -12.62 18.57 -17.14
N SER A 268 -11.68 18.75 -18.08
CA SER A 268 -10.25 18.48 -17.87
C SER A 268 -9.66 19.26 -16.70
N ILE A 269 -10.08 20.51 -16.50
CA ILE A 269 -9.51 21.38 -15.47
C ILE A 269 -9.93 20.88 -14.09
N GLU A 270 -11.20 20.55 -13.90
CA GLU A 270 -11.71 20.00 -12.65
C GLU A 270 -11.15 18.59 -12.35
N ASN A 271 -10.87 17.80 -13.40
CA ASN A 271 -10.15 16.53 -13.29
C ASN A 271 -8.72 16.73 -12.80
N ILE A 272 -7.96 17.62 -13.41
CA ILE A 272 -6.58 17.93 -12.98
C ILE A 272 -6.57 18.48 -11.56
N LYS A 273 -7.47 19.41 -11.22
CA LYS A 273 -7.58 19.93 -9.84
C LYS A 273 -7.84 18.81 -8.84
N THR A 274 -8.68 17.85 -9.17
CA THR A 274 -8.97 16.71 -8.28
C THR A 274 -7.76 15.82 -8.11
N VAL A 275 -6.98 15.57 -9.17
CA VAL A 275 -5.72 14.84 -9.08
C VAL A 275 -4.77 15.58 -8.13
N LEU A 276 -4.50 16.85 -8.40
CA LEU A 276 -3.55 17.64 -7.61
C LEU A 276 -3.97 17.78 -6.14
N LEU A 277 -5.23 18.13 -5.86
CA LEU A 277 -5.71 18.30 -4.49
C LEU A 277 -5.75 16.97 -3.74
N SER A 278 -6.25 15.89 -4.35
CA SER A 278 -6.32 14.58 -3.69
C SER A 278 -4.92 14.03 -3.40
N SER A 279 -3.98 14.14 -4.34
CA SER A 279 -2.58 13.76 -4.14
C SER A 279 -1.90 14.61 -3.06
N LEU A 280 -2.12 15.93 -3.07
CA LEU A 280 -1.59 16.82 -2.04
C LEU A 280 -2.10 16.43 -0.64
N PHE A 281 -3.41 16.24 -0.48
CA PHE A 281 -3.99 15.93 0.82
C PHE A 281 -3.67 14.50 1.28
N TRP A 282 -3.55 13.53 0.36
CA TRP A 282 -2.97 12.23 0.68
C TRP A 282 -1.54 12.37 1.23
N GLY A 283 -0.70 13.17 0.56
CA GLY A 283 0.66 13.45 1.02
C GLY A 283 0.71 14.15 2.38
N ILE A 284 -0.17 15.13 2.62
CA ILE A 284 -0.29 15.81 3.93
C ILE A 284 -0.68 14.81 5.02
N GLY A 285 -1.67 13.94 4.78
CA GLY A 285 -2.10 12.93 5.74
C GLY A 285 -0.98 11.95 6.06
N TYR A 286 -0.30 11.46 5.03
CA TYR A 286 0.85 10.56 5.15
C TYR A 286 1.98 11.20 5.96
N ALA A 287 2.46 12.38 5.54
CA ALA A 287 3.59 13.06 6.16
C ALA A 287 3.29 13.50 7.59
N PHE A 288 2.10 14.05 7.86
CA PHE A 288 1.73 14.50 9.20
C PHE A 288 1.66 13.33 10.18
N MET A 289 1.02 12.22 9.77
CA MET A 289 0.95 11.03 10.62
C MET A 289 2.36 10.51 10.91
N TRP A 290 3.22 10.41 9.90
CA TRP A 290 4.58 9.91 10.09
C TRP A 290 5.45 10.81 10.99
N ILE A 291 5.48 12.12 10.74
CA ILE A 291 6.22 13.10 11.54
C ILE A 291 5.73 13.11 13.00
N SER A 292 4.41 12.95 13.21
CA SER A 292 3.86 12.95 14.56
C SER A 292 4.41 11.80 15.43
N LYS A 293 4.76 10.64 14.84
CA LYS A 293 5.41 9.54 15.57
C LYS A 293 6.73 10.02 16.17
N TRP A 294 7.56 10.66 15.36
CA TRP A 294 8.91 11.06 15.76
C TRP A 294 8.85 12.14 16.83
N VAL A 295 7.98 13.14 16.63
CA VAL A 295 7.79 14.24 17.59
C VAL A 295 7.29 13.70 18.93
N ILE A 296 6.26 12.85 18.94
CA ILE A 296 5.72 12.30 20.19
C ILE A 296 6.75 11.42 20.89
N THR A 297 7.47 10.57 20.14
CA THR A 297 8.50 9.69 20.71
C THR A 297 9.61 10.51 21.36
N ASP A 298 10.15 11.53 20.69
CA ASP A 298 11.24 12.34 21.24
C ASP A 298 10.77 13.20 22.41
N VAL A 299 9.58 13.79 22.35
CA VAL A 299 9.03 14.61 23.43
C VAL A 299 8.79 13.77 24.70
N LEU A 300 8.27 12.54 24.56
CA LEU A 300 7.90 11.72 25.71
C LEU A 300 9.05 10.83 26.22
N LEU A 301 9.93 10.35 25.35
CA LEU A 301 10.99 9.41 25.71
C LEU A 301 12.40 10.02 25.70
N GLY A 302 12.56 11.25 25.23
CA GLY A 302 13.88 11.89 25.13
C GLY A 302 14.84 11.19 24.17
N THR A 303 14.30 10.47 23.19
CA THR A 303 15.08 9.76 22.16
C THR A 303 15.58 10.72 21.08
N ASN A 304 16.41 10.22 20.16
CA ASN A 304 16.90 10.95 18.99
C ASN A 304 16.18 10.51 17.70
N THR A 305 14.89 10.15 17.80
CA THR A 305 14.11 9.52 16.72
C THR A 305 13.96 10.45 15.51
N ILE A 306 13.84 11.77 15.69
CA ILE A 306 13.76 12.72 14.57
C ILE A 306 15.03 12.67 13.72
N ASN A 307 16.21 12.71 14.34
CA ASN A 307 17.47 12.66 13.59
C ASN A 307 17.66 11.31 12.90
N ASP A 308 17.35 10.22 13.58
CA ASP A 308 17.37 8.88 12.99
C ASP A 308 16.42 8.77 11.79
N ALA A 309 15.24 9.37 11.90
CA ALA A 309 14.27 9.39 10.82
C ALA A 309 14.72 10.22 9.61
N ILE A 310 15.28 11.41 9.84
CA ILE A 310 15.83 12.25 8.76
C ILE A 310 16.96 11.51 8.03
N ASN A 311 17.88 10.88 8.77
CA ASN A 311 18.96 10.08 8.18
C ASN A 311 18.40 8.94 7.31
N GLN A 312 17.34 8.26 7.78
CA GLN A 312 16.69 7.19 7.03
C GLN A 312 15.94 7.69 5.79
N VAL A 313 15.33 8.87 5.82
CA VAL A 313 14.77 9.51 4.62
C VAL A 313 15.86 9.76 3.58
N MET A 314 17.00 10.31 4.01
CA MET A 314 18.13 10.58 3.11
C MET A 314 18.64 9.29 2.48
N ILE A 315 18.85 8.23 3.27
CA ILE A 315 19.29 6.92 2.76
C ILE A 315 18.30 6.37 1.72
N ARG A 316 17.00 6.56 1.89
CA ARG A 316 15.97 6.04 0.96
C ARG A 316 15.87 6.82 -0.35
N THR A 317 16.32 8.07 -0.37
CA THR A 317 16.28 8.96 -1.54
C THR A 317 17.59 8.96 -2.33
N VAL A 318 18.73 8.80 -1.66
CA VAL A 318 20.08 8.79 -2.28
C VAL A 318 20.24 7.56 -3.20
N THR A 319 21.09 7.67 -4.22
CA THR A 319 21.40 6.62 -5.22
C THR A 319 22.72 5.89 -4.95
N ASP A 320 23.34 6.10 -3.79
CA ASP A 320 24.62 5.51 -3.47
C ASP A 320 24.44 4.06 -2.98
N ALA A 321 25.28 3.16 -3.51
CA ALA A 321 25.22 1.72 -3.28
C ALA A 321 25.30 1.38 -1.78
N TYR A 322 24.44 0.46 -1.33
CA TYR A 322 24.52 -0.13 0.00
C TYR A 322 25.11 -1.54 -0.10
N GLU A 323 26.15 -1.81 0.70
CA GLU A 323 26.94 -3.05 0.65
C GLU A 323 26.12 -4.33 0.96
N GLU A 324 25.00 -4.22 1.69
CA GLU A 324 24.22 -5.39 2.14
C GLU A 324 23.44 -6.12 1.03
N THR A 325 23.08 -5.44 -0.07
CA THR A 325 22.28 -6.06 -1.14
C THR A 325 23.09 -6.38 -2.39
N GLY A 326 24.30 -5.85 -2.51
CA GLY A 326 25.11 -5.91 -3.74
C GLY A 326 24.44 -5.24 -4.96
N ILE A 327 23.29 -4.59 -4.77
CA ILE A 327 22.57 -3.84 -5.80
C ILE A 327 23.05 -2.40 -5.66
N GLU A 328 23.92 -1.97 -6.57
CA GLU A 328 24.14 -0.55 -6.77
C GLU A 328 22.77 0.05 -7.14
N SER A 329 22.27 1.02 -6.37
CA SER A 329 21.15 1.86 -6.76
C SER A 329 21.60 2.81 -7.87
N GLY A 330 22.12 2.23 -8.95
CA GLY A 330 22.59 2.90 -10.13
C GLY A 330 21.51 3.77 -10.76
N ASN A 331 21.88 4.41 -11.85
CA ASN A 331 21.07 5.32 -12.66
C ASN A 331 19.56 4.98 -12.60
N ILE A 332 18.69 5.99 -12.50
CA ILE A 332 17.21 5.85 -12.43
C ILE A 332 16.62 4.85 -13.44
N ILE A 333 17.26 4.67 -14.60
CA ILE A 333 16.89 3.66 -15.61
C ILE A 333 16.95 2.24 -15.03
N ASP A 334 17.96 1.91 -14.24
CA ASP A 334 18.15 0.60 -13.59
C ASP A 334 17.10 0.38 -12.51
N VAL A 335 16.80 1.41 -11.70
CA VAL A 335 15.73 1.35 -10.67
C VAL A 335 14.37 1.05 -11.31
N ILE A 336 14.05 1.75 -12.40
CA ILE A 336 12.85 1.47 -13.20
C ILE A 336 12.93 0.06 -13.79
N GLY A 337 14.11 -0.33 -14.29
CA GLY A 337 14.40 -1.65 -14.83
C GLY A 337 14.08 -2.78 -13.86
N TYR A 338 14.58 -2.72 -12.62
CA TYR A 338 14.32 -3.73 -11.58
C TYR A 338 12.83 -3.90 -11.29
N ASN A 339 12.10 -2.78 -11.19
CA ASN A 339 10.66 -2.81 -10.92
C ASN A 339 9.87 -3.32 -12.13
N VAL A 340 10.24 -2.92 -13.34
CA VAL A 340 9.61 -3.41 -14.57
C VAL A 340 9.93 -4.89 -14.79
N GLU A 341 11.13 -5.35 -14.46
CA GLU A 341 11.54 -6.75 -14.57
C GLU A 341 10.79 -7.63 -13.58
N ALA A 342 10.69 -7.22 -12.31
CA ALA A 342 9.84 -7.91 -11.34
C ALA A 342 8.37 -7.94 -11.77
N PHE A 343 7.90 -6.90 -12.47
CA PHE A 343 6.56 -6.90 -13.07
C PHE A 343 6.44 -7.78 -14.34
N ARG A 344 7.53 -7.97 -15.10
CA ARG A 344 7.56 -8.69 -16.39
C ARG A 344 7.27 -10.18 -16.26
N ASP A 345 7.21 -10.69 -15.04
CA ASP A 345 6.78 -12.05 -14.74
C ASP A 345 5.50 -12.46 -15.47
N TYR A 346 5.46 -13.72 -15.90
CA TYR A 346 4.46 -14.28 -16.81
C TYR A 346 3.01 -14.01 -16.36
N LEU A 347 2.73 -14.01 -15.05
CA LEU A 347 1.38 -13.79 -14.53
C LEU A 347 0.90 -12.34 -14.77
N SER A 348 1.78 -11.37 -14.58
CA SER A 348 1.51 -9.93 -14.69
C SER A 348 1.56 -9.46 -16.15
N LEU A 349 2.58 -9.88 -16.91
CA LEU A 349 2.67 -9.60 -18.34
C LEU A 349 1.61 -10.36 -19.14
N GLY A 350 1.33 -11.62 -18.78
CA GLY A 350 0.27 -12.42 -19.39
C GLY A 350 -1.11 -11.81 -19.16
N ALA A 351 -1.40 -11.33 -17.94
CA ALA A 351 -2.65 -10.60 -17.65
C ALA A 351 -2.76 -9.31 -18.50
N LEU A 352 -1.67 -8.55 -18.64
CA LEU A 352 -1.63 -7.36 -19.49
C LEU A 352 -1.86 -7.70 -20.97
N ILE A 353 -1.14 -8.68 -21.52
CA ILE A 353 -1.29 -9.10 -22.93
C ILE A 353 -2.71 -9.63 -23.18
N LEU A 354 -3.22 -10.49 -22.30
CA LEU A 354 -4.57 -11.01 -22.39
C LEU A 354 -5.60 -9.87 -22.37
N SER A 355 -5.39 -8.85 -21.54
CA SER A 355 -6.28 -7.70 -21.49
C SER A 355 -6.32 -6.92 -22.80
N ILE A 356 -5.17 -6.71 -23.44
CA ILE A 356 -5.06 -6.04 -24.73
C ILE A 356 -5.74 -6.88 -25.81
N ILE A 357 -5.52 -8.20 -25.82
CA ILE A 357 -6.17 -9.12 -26.77
C ILE A 357 -7.68 -9.10 -26.59
N VAL A 358 -8.18 -9.20 -25.36
CA VAL A 358 -9.61 -9.16 -25.05
C VAL A 358 -10.22 -7.81 -25.44
N PHE A 359 -9.51 -6.71 -25.18
CA PHE A 359 -9.95 -5.37 -25.55
C PHE A 359 -10.04 -5.19 -27.07
N VAL A 360 -8.99 -5.56 -27.81
CA VAL A 360 -8.97 -5.50 -29.28
C VAL A 360 -10.03 -6.43 -29.86
N GLY A 361 -10.13 -7.66 -29.37
CA GLY A 361 -11.15 -8.62 -29.75
C GLY A 361 -12.56 -8.09 -29.51
N TYR A 362 -12.81 -7.45 -28.36
CA TYR A 362 -14.07 -6.80 -28.06
C TYR A 362 -14.39 -5.69 -29.07
N LEU A 363 -13.44 -4.81 -29.40
CA LEU A 363 -13.65 -3.75 -30.40
C LEU A 363 -13.97 -4.31 -31.79
N VAL A 364 -13.24 -5.35 -32.22
CA VAL A 364 -13.45 -6.02 -33.52
C VAL A 364 -14.82 -6.69 -33.57
N LEU A 365 -15.17 -7.50 -32.56
CA LEU A 365 -16.41 -8.27 -32.50
C LEU A 365 -17.65 -7.38 -32.35
N THR A 366 -17.56 -6.32 -31.54
CA THR A 366 -18.68 -5.39 -31.31
C THR A 366 -18.75 -4.26 -32.32
N LYS A 367 -17.79 -4.18 -33.24
CA LYS A 367 -17.63 -3.10 -34.23
C LYS A 367 -17.65 -1.70 -33.58
N LYS A 368 -17.29 -1.56 -32.31
CA LYS A 368 -17.23 -0.25 -31.63
C LYS A 368 -16.04 0.57 -32.17
N ARG A 369 -16.08 1.88 -32.00
CA ARG A 369 -14.94 2.77 -32.30
C ARG A 369 -14.20 3.10 -31.01
N PHE A 370 -12.94 3.47 -31.19
CA PHE A 370 -12.11 4.01 -30.12
C PHE A 370 -11.86 5.49 -30.39
N LYS A 371 -12.35 6.36 -29.50
CA LYS A 371 -12.08 7.78 -29.47
C LYS A 371 -11.72 8.15 -28.04
N ILE A 372 -10.51 8.66 -27.84
CA ILE A 372 -10.02 9.03 -26.51
C ILE A 372 -10.90 10.13 -25.90
N GLU A 373 -11.30 9.95 -24.64
CA GLU A 373 -11.96 10.99 -23.86
C GLU A 373 -10.93 12.07 -23.45
N GLU A 374 -10.84 13.14 -24.24
CA GLU A 374 -9.87 14.23 -24.05
C GLU A 374 -9.93 14.86 -22.65
N ASN A 375 -11.14 14.90 -22.06
CA ASN A 375 -11.41 15.40 -20.72
C ASN A 375 -10.80 14.56 -19.59
N LEU A 376 -10.53 13.28 -19.82
CA LEU A 376 -9.89 12.38 -18.85
C LEU A 376 -8.41 12.14 -19.16
N LEU A 377 -8.02 12.20 -20.44
CA LEU A 377 -6.72 11.76 -20.93
C LEU A 377 -5.55 12.31 -20.10
N LEU A 378 -5.44 13.63 -19.97
CA LEU A 378 -4.31 14.24 -19.28
C LEU A 378 -4.28 13.85 -17.78
N SER A 379 -5.45 13.79 -17.12
CA SER A 379 -5.52 13.41 -15.71
C SER A 379 -5.11 11.95 -15.50
N LEU A 380 -5.54 11.05 -16.38
CA LEU A 380 -5.16 9.64 -16.35
C LEU A 380 -3.66 9.45 -16.67
N LEU A 381 -3.11 10.19 -17.63
CA LEU A 381 -1.67 10.16 -17.92
C LEU A 381 -0.83 10.66 -16.73
N LEU A 382 -1.25 11.73 -16.05
CA LEU A 382 -0.58 12.20 -14.83
C LEU A 382 -0.55 11.11 -13.74
N ILE A 383 -1.66 10.39 -13.54
CA ILE A 383 -1.73 9.28 -12.59
C ILE A 383 -0.85 8.11 -13.05
N ALA A 384 -0.85 7.81 -14.35
CA ALA A 384 -0.05 6.71 -14.92
C ALA A 384 1.46 6.92 -14.74
N LEU A 385 1.91 8.17 -14.60
CA LEU A 385 3.30 8.54 -14.37
C LEU A 385 3.72 8.54 -12.89
N MET A 386 2.77 8.48 -11.94
CA MET A 386 3.07 8.52 -10.51
C MET A 386 4.07 7.44 -10.05
N PRO A 387 3.98 6.17 -10.50
CA PRO A 387 4.96 5.15 -10.09
C PRO A 387 6.40 5.50 -10.46
N PHE A 388 6.61 6.10 -11.62
CA PHE A 388 7.95 6.51 -12.08
C PHE A 388 8.48 7.70 -11.28
N ILE A 389 7.62 8.67 -10.94
CA ILE A 389 7.98 9.77 -10.04
C ILE A 389 8.40 9.21 -8.67
N TRP A 390 7.68 8.22 -8.15
CA TRP A 390 8.02 7.57 -6.90
C TRP A 390 9.36 6.85 -6.96
N TYR A 391 9.62 6.10 -8.02
CA TYR A 391 10.93 5.46 -8.24
C TYR A 391 12.06 6.49 -8.32
N THR A 392 11.82 7.69 -8.83
CA THR A 392 12.82 8.76 -8.79
C THR A 392 13.02 9.33 -7.38
N VAL A 393 11.95 9.64 -6.66
CA VAL A 393 12.02 10.28 -5.33
C VAL A 393 12.55 9.32 -4.25
N LEU A 394 12.26 8.03 -4.38
CA LEU A 394 12.65 6.96 -3.46
C LEU A 394 13.47 5.90 -4.20
N SER A 395 14.55 6.34 -4.85
CA SER A 395 15.38 5.54 -5.76
C SER A 395 16.00 4.33 -5.06
N ASN A 396 16.79 4.53 -4.00
CA ASN A 396 17.40 3.42 -3.28
C ASN A 396 16.35 2.45 -2.73
N HIS A 397 15.31 2.95 -2.07
CA HIS A 397 14.23 2.10 -1.56
C HIS A 397 13.58 1.26 -2.67
N SER A 398 13.29 1.86 -3.83
CA SER A 398 12.67 1.17 -4.97
C SER A 398 13.63 0.20 -5.67
N ALA A 399 14.94 0.41 -5.55
CA ALA A 399 15.96 -0.49 -6.08
C ALA A 399 16.13 -1.71 -5.17
N ILE A 400 16.31 -1.50 -3.86
CA ILE A 400 16.58 -2.58 -2.92
C ILE A 400 15.33 -3.35 -2.49
N HIS A 401 14.12 -2.82 -2.71
CA HIS A 401 12.84 -3.48 -2.40
C HIS A 401 11.95 -3.66 -3.64
N PHE A 402 12.56 -3.78 -4.82
CA PHE A 402 11.87 -3.89 -6.11
C PHE A 402 10.80 -5.00 -6.17
N TRP A 403 10.98 -6.10 -5.42
CA TRP A 403 10.01 -7.19 -5.30
C TRP A 403 8.72 -6.79 -4.56
N MET A 404 8.71 -5.66 -3.85
CA MET A 404 7.53 -5.04 -3.25
C MET A 404 7.01 -3.90 -4.12
N THR A 405 7.91 -2.98 -4.45
CA THR A 405 7.59 -1.67 -5.03
C THR A 405 7.08 -1.77 -6.46
N TYR A 406 7.37 -2.86 -7.19
CA TYR A 406 6.85 -3.07 -8.55
C TYR A 406 5.32 -2.96 -8.62
N ARG A 407 4.62 -3.29 -7.53
CA ARG A 407 3.16 -3.22 -7.41
C ARG A 407 2.61 -1.81 -7.63
N ASN A 408 3.42 -0.77 -7.46
CA ASN A 408 3.05 0.60 -7.84
C ASN A 408 2.67 0.70 -9.33
N LEU A 409 3.24 -0.13 -10.22
CA LEU A 409 2.87 -0.18 -11.65
C LEU A 409 1.41 -0.58 -11.89
N ALA A 410 0.72 -1.17 -10.90
CA ALA A 410 -0.72 -1.41 -10.96
C ALA A 410 -1.52 -0.12 -11.20
N VAL A 411 -1.03 1.03 -10.72
CA VAL A 411 -1.62 2.35 -10.99
C VAL A 411 -1.55 2.68 -12.48
N THR A 412 -0.40 2.45 -13.13
CA THR A 412 -0.22 2.65 -14.57
C THR A 412 -1.15 1.73 -15.36
N ILE A 413 -1.24 0.45 -14.98
CA ILE A 413 -2.10 -0.55 -15.65
C ILE A 413 -3.57 -0.14 -15.60
N LEU A 414 -4.07 0.22 -14.42
CA LEU A 414 -5.46 0.65 -14.29
C LEU A 414 -5.72 1.92 -15.09
N SER A 415 -4.79 2.87 -15.08
CA SER A 415 -4.95 4.14 -15.78
C SER A 415 -5.02 3.93 -17.31
N LEU A 416 -4.12 3.13 -17.86
CA LEU A 416 -4.13 2.76 -19.28
C LEU A 416 -5.40 1.96 -19.64
N GLY A 417 -5.80 1.02 -18.77
CA GLY A 417 -7.05 0.29 -18.91
C GLY A 417 -8.27 1.20 -18.89
N ALA A 418 -8.27 2.24 -18.04
CA ALA A 418 -9.32 3.26 -17.99
C ALA A 418 -9.39 4.07 -19.28
N ILE A 419 -8.25 4.54 -19.82
CA ILE A 419 -8.17 5.23 -21.12
C ILE A 419 -8.77 4.35 -22.22
N MET A 420 -8.41 3.07 -22.25
CA MET A 420 -8.92 2.10 -23.22
C MET A 420 -10.44 1.95 -23.16
N VAL A 421 -11.00 1.68 -21.98
CA VAL A 421 -12.44 1.36 -21.86
C VAL A 421 -13.35 2.59 -21.90
N LYS A 422 -12.86 3.75 -21.50
CA LYS A 422 -13.58 5.02 -21.63
C LYS A 422 -13.64 5.50 -23.07
N GLY A 423 -12.58 5.27 -23.85
CA GLY A 423 -12.58 5.64 -25.26
C GLY A 423 -13.52 4.84 -26.16
N ILE A 424 -14.24 3.84 -25.66
CA ILE A 424 -15.17 3.02 -26.46
C ILE A 424 -16.45 3.82 -26.77
N SER A 425 -16.72 4.07 -28.05
CA SER A 425 -17.95 4.68 -28.53
C SER A 425 -18.69 3.79 -29.53
N ASP A 426 -19.98 4.03 -29.69
CA ASP A 426 -20.80 3.35 -30.68
C ASP A 426 -20.38 3.79 -32.10
N ARG A 427 -20.45 2.88 -33.09
CA ARG A 427 -20.42 3.31 -34.49
C ARG A 427 -21.72 4.05 -34.75
N GLU A 428 -21.64 5.33 -35.09
CA GLU A 428 -22.77 5.99 -35.74
C GLU A 428 -23.18 5.14 -36.94
N THR A 429 -24.44 4.69 -36.94
CA THR A 429 -25.09 4.20 -38.16
C THR A 429 -25.27 5.40 -39.06
N SER A 430 -24.25 5.76 -39.82
CA SER A 430 -24.40 6.66 -40.95
C SER A 430 -25.28 5.94 -41.97
N ASN A 431 -26.58 6.24 -41.97
CA ASN A 431 -27.37 6.13 -43.17
C ASN A 431 -27.76 7.56 -43.58
N PRO A 432 -26.96 8.23 -44.43
CA PRO A 432 -27.31 9.56 -44.94
C PRO A 432 -28.40 9.53 -46.02
N ASP A 433 -28.84 8.35 -46.47
CA ASP A 433 -29.74 8.21 -47.62
C ASP A 433 -31.16 7.76 -47.24
N MET A 434 -31.85 8.52 -46.38
CA MET A 434 -33.32 8.53 -46.32
C MET A 434 -33.83 9.82 -45.66
N LEU A 435 -33.91 10.90 -46.44
CA LEU A 435 -35.05 11.83 -46.48
C LEU A 435 -34.92 12.80 -47.67
#